data_AF-A0A7Y3ARD0-F1
#
_entry.id   AF-A0A7Y3ARD0-F1
#
_cell.length_a   1.000
_cell.length_b   1.000
_cell.length_c   1.000
_cell.angle_alpha   90.00
_cell.angle_beta   90.00
_cell.angle_gamma   90.00
#
_symmetry.space_group_name_H-M   'P 1'
#
loop_
_entity.id
_entity.type
_entity.pdbx_description
1 polymer ?
#
loop_
_entity_poly.entity_id
_entity_poly.type
_entity_poly.pdbx_seq_one_letter_code
_entity_poly.pdbx_strand_id
1 'polypeptide(L)'
;MKEGVSGKAIYRKDYTAYAWKVEYLDLHFDIGVEITTVRAEMEFTLKEGKGSTQDIVLNGSDLEMVSISLNDRALGANDYVIEGESLTISGAPRRSVLKTEVKIHPASNSALEGLYLSGEFLLTQCEPQGFRKITWFPDRPDVMTTYSVTLAADKSGFPVLLSNGNRVDAGDLDGGRHWVRWEDPFPKPSYLFALVAGDLALVEDRFTTRSGREVALRIYVEEENIDRCGHAMESLINAMRWDEDRFNLEYDLDIYHIVATNDFNMGAMENKSLNIFNSKYVLARPDTATDADYQGIEGVIGHEYLHNWT
;
A
#
# COMPACT_ATOMS: atom_id res chain seq x y z
N MET A 1 -27.42 10.80 -13.79
CA MET A 1 -27.40 9.54 -13.01
C MET A 1 -26.76 8.49 -13.90
N LYS A 2 -25.51 8.08 -13.62
CA LYS A 2 -24.97 6.87 -14.23
C LYS A 2 -25.81 5.72 -13.68
N GLU A 3 -26.40 4.91 -14.55
CA GLU A 3 -27.00 3.64 -14.16
C GLU A 3 -25.92 2.84 -13.43
N GLY A 4 -26.07 2.71 -12.10
CA GLY A 4 -25.14 1.91 -11.32
C GLY A 4 -25.24 0.48 -11.79
N VAL A 5 -24.14 -0.06 -12.30
CA VAL A 5 -23.96 -1.51 -12.46
C VAL A 5 -24.30 -2.10 -11.09
N SER A 6 -25.42 -2.80 -10.98
CA SER A 6 -25.81 -3.36 -9.69
C SER A 6 -24.76 -4.41 -9.31
N GLY A 7 -23.99 -4.11 -8.27
CA GLY A 7 -23.01 -5.05 -7.74
C GLY A 7 -23.72 -6.36 -7.40
N LYS A 8 -23.19 -7.48 -7.89
CA LYS A 8 -23.70 -8.80 -7.53
C LYS A 8 -23.52 -8.99 -6.02
N ALA A 9 -24.59 -9.35 -5.31
CA ALA A 9 -24.50 -9.62 -3.89
C ALA A 9 -23.49 -10.76 -3.62
N ILE A 10 -22.55 -10.51 -2.71
CA ILE A 10 -21.56 -11.49 -2.25
C ILE A 10 -22.05 -12.04 -0.91
N TYR A 11 -22.19 -13.37 -0.80
CA TYR A 11 -22.67 -14.01 0.43
C TYR A 11 -21.53 -14.65 1.20
N ARG A 12 -21.45 -14.38 2.50
CA ARG A 12 -20.47 -14.98 3.43
C ARG A 12 -20.41 -16.52 3.34
N LYS A 13 -21.55 -17.18 3.15
CA LYS A 13 -21.66 -18.65 3.06
C LYS A 13 -21.03 -19.25 1.79
N ASP A 14 -20.78 -18.43 0.77
CA ASP A 14 -20.23 -18.85 -0.52
C ASP A 14 -18.70 -18.69 -0.55
N TYR A 15 -18.08 -18.39 0.60
CA TYR A 15 -16.63 -18.31 0.71
C TYR A 15 -15.97 -19.60 0.21
N THR A 16 -15.04 -19.42 -0.72
CA THR A 16 -14.13 -20.47 -1.17
C THR A 16 -12.71 -19.90 -1.15
N ALA A 17 -11.77 -20.68 -0.61
CA ALA A 17 -10.37 -20.28 -0.54
C ALA A 17 -9.78 -20.13 -1.95
N TYR A 18 -8.95 -19.10 -2.13
CA TYR A 18 -8.22 -18.93 -3.39
C TYR A 18 -7.32 -20.14 -3.66
N ALA A 19 -7.31 -20.62 -4.89
CA ALA A 19 -6.68 -21.90 -5.25
C ALA A 19 -5.14 -21.86 -5.22
N TRP A 20 -4.56 -20.66 -5.30
CA TRP A 20 -3.13 -20.43 -5.32
C TRP A 20 -2.65 -19.84 -4.01
N LYS A 21 -1.38 -20.11 -3.69
CA LYS A 21 -0.58 -19.26 -2.83
C LYS A 21 0.22 -18.31 -3.72
N VAL A 22 0.21 -17.03 -3.40
CA VAL A 22 1.13 -16.04 -3.97
C VAL A 22 2.30 -15.98 -3.00
N GLU A 23 3.45 -16.49 -3.44
CA GLU A 23 4.63 -16.64 -2.58
C GLU A 23 5.33 -15.28 -2.37
N TYR A 24 5.41 -14.52 -3.46
CA TYR A 24 6.16 -13.28 -3.55
C TYR A 24 5.56 -12.38 -4.63
N LEU A 25 5.62 -11.07 -4.38
CA LEU A 25 5.20 -10.02 -5.31
C LEU A 25 6.30 -8.95 -5.38
N ASP A 26 6.93 -8.81 -6.55
CA ASP A 26 7.85 -7.73 -6.88
C ASP A 26 7.12 -6.68 -7.71
N LEU A 27 7.15 -5.44 -7.25
CA LEU A 27 6.52 -4.29 -7.90
C LEU A 27 7.58 -3.27 -8.27
N HIS A 28 7.48 -2.75 -9.49
CA HIS A 28 8.27 -1.61 -9.92
C HIS A 28 7.36 -0.50 -10.46
N PHE A 29 7.41 0.66 -9.80
CA PHE A 29 6.67 1.85 -10.16
C PHE A 29 7.60 2.85 -10.84
N ASP A 30 7.31 3.16 -12.10
CA ASP A 30 7.84 4.34 -12.79
C ASP A 30 6.80 5.45 -12.62
N ILE A 31 7.02 6.30 -11.61
CA ILE A 31 6.05 7.25 -11.08
C ILE A 31 6.00 8.51 -11.95
N GLY A 32 4.79 8.83 -12.39
CA GLY A 32 4.42 10.09 -13.00
C GLY A 32 2.96 10.43 -12.68
N VAL A 33 2.68 11.72 -12.51
CA VAL A 33 1.36 12.24 -12.09
C VAL A 33 0.27 11.89 -13.10
N GLU A 34 0.53 12.14 -14.38
CA GLU A 34 -0.41 11.86 -15.48
C GLU A 34 -0.46 10.37 -15.84
N ILE A 35 0.70 9.72 -15.80
CA ILE A 35 0.88 8.32 -16.16
C ILE A 35 1.93 7.73 -15.23
N THR A 36 1.54 6.70 -14.49
CA THR A 36 2.46 5.83 -13.76
C THR A 36 2.48 4.47 -14.44
N THR A 37 3.66 3.93 -14.71
CA THR A 37 3.81 2.56 -15.23
C THR A 37 4.11 1.61 -14.07
N VAL A 38 3.33 0.55 -13.96
CA VAL A 38 3.48 -0.46 -12.90
C VAL A 38 3.84 -1.79 -13.53
N ARG A 39 4.99 -2.33 -13.14
CA ARG A 39 5.40 -3.71 -13.45
C ARG A 39 5.19 -4.56 -12.22
N ALA A 40 4.56 -5.71 -12.37
CA ALA A 40 4.36 -6.67 -11.30
C ALA A 40 4.85 -8.04 -11.74
N GLU A 41 5.64 -8.69 -10.89
CA GLU A 41 6.04 -10.09 -11.02
C GLU A 41 5.52 -10.86 -9.81
N MET A 42 4.72 -11.90 -10.07
CA MET A 42 4.03 -12.69 -9.05
C MET A 42 4.39 -14.16 -9.19
N GLU A 43 4.82 -14.76 -8.08
CA GLU A 43 5.08 -16.19 -8.00
C GLU A 43 3.88 -16.95 -7.43
N PHE A 44 3.27 -17.79 -8.26
CA PHE A 44 2.12 -18.61 -7.89
C PHE A 44 2.53 -20.07 -7.68
N THR A 45 2.10 -20.63 -6.55
CA THR A 45 2.15 -22.08 -6.29
C THR A 45 0.74 -22.61 -5.99
N LEU A 46 0.30 -23.65 -6.70
CA LEU A 46 -0.98 -24.29 -6.40
C LEU A 46 -0.98 -24.92 -5.02
N LYS A 47 -2.03 -24.63 -4.25
CA LYS A 47 -2.25 -25.26 -2.95
C LYS A 47 -2.39 -26.78 -3.09
N GLU A 48 -2.06 -27.50 -2.01
CA GLU A 48 -2.23 -28.95 -1.96
C GLU A 48 -3.68 -29.37 -2.19
N GLY A 49 -3.89 -30.56 -2.76
CA GLY A 49 -5.23 -31.05 -3.11
C GLY A 49 -5.83 -30.46 -4.39
N LYS A 50 -5.13 -29.55 -5.08
CA LYS A 50 -5.46 -29.13 -6.46
C LYS A 50 -4.76 -30.03 -7.48
N GLY A 51 -5.28 -30.05 -8.72
CA GLY A 51 -4.70 -30.80 -9.85
C GLY A 51 -3.32 -30.28 -10.29
N SER A 52 -2.86 -30.75 -11.46
CA SER A 52 -1.60 -30.30 -12.06
C SER A 52 -1.66 -28.89 -12.67
N THR A 53 -2.86 -28.44 -13.01
CA THR A 53 -3.17 -27.14 -13.61
C THR A 53 -4.42 -26.56 -12.99
N GLN A 54 -4.56 -25.24 -13.06
CA GLN A 54 -5.73 -24.50 -12.58
C GLN A 54 -5.77 -23.13 -13.22
N ASP A 55 -6.92 -22.47 -13.21
CA ASP A 55 -7.02 -21.10 -13.71
C ASP A 55 -6.43 -20.10 -12.69
N ILE A 56 -5.66 -19.13 -13.16
CA ILE A 56 -5.30 -17.93 -12.38
C ILE A 56 -6.37 -16.88 -12.65
N VAL A 57 -7.07 -16.45 -11.60
CA VAL A 57 -8.10 -15.40 -11.68
C VAL A 57 -7.61 -14.20 -10.88
N LEU A 58 -7.59 -13.04 -11.52
CA LEU A 58 -7.10 -11.76 -10.98
C LEU A 58 -8.19 -10.70 -11.10
N ASN A 59 -8.09 -9.67 -10.28
CA ASN A 59 -8.92 -8.49 -10.30
C ASN A 59 -8.13 -7.30 -10.82
N GLY A 60 -8.77 -6.46 -11.63
CA GLY A 60 -8.17 -5.23 -12.15
C GLY A 60 -9.26 -4.27 -12.66
N SER A 61 -9.07 -2.98 -12.43
CA SER A 61 -10.02 -1.93 -12.83
C SER A 61 -9.27 -0.70 -13.30
N ASP A 62 -9.74 -0.09 -14.40
CA ASP A 62 -9.13 1.10 -15.01
C ASP A 62 -7.63 0.96 -15.33
N LEU A 63 -7.20 -0.24 -15.76
CA LEU A 63 -5.81 -0.55 -16.11
C LEU A 63 -5.59 -0.56 -17.63
N GLU A 64 -4.62 0.22 -18.13
CA GLU A 64 -4.14 0.09 -19.52
C GLU A 64 -3.10 -1.05 -19.57
N MET A 65 -3.48 -2.21 -20.09
CA MET A 65 -2.58 -3.37 -20.21
C MET A 65 -1.51 -3.13 -21.29
N VAL A 66 -0.23 -3.09 -20.90
CA VAL A 66 0.91 -2.96 -21.82
C VAL A 66 1.47 -4.32 -22.21
N SER A 67 1.74 -5.19 -21.24
CA SER A 67 2.23 -6.54 -21.51
C SER A 67 1.86 -7.54 -20.42
N ILE A 68 1.77 -8.81 -20.80
CA ILE A 68 1.51 -9.93 -19.90
C ILE A 68 2.28 -11.17 -20.36
N SER A 69 2.90 -11.88 -19.43
CA SER A 69 3.63 -13.13 -19.71
C SER A 69 3.52 -14.13 -18.57
N LEU A 70 3.50 -15.41 -18.92
CA LEU A 70 3.48 -16.53 -17.98
C LEU A 70 4.70 -17.41 -18.21
N ASN A 71 5.55 -17.60 -17.20
CA ASN A 71 6.81 -18.35 -17.30
C ASN A 71 7.67 -17.87 -18.47
N ASP A 72 7.85 -16.55 -18.57
CA ASP A 72 8.57 -15.83 -19.62
C ASP A 72 8.01 -16.01 -21.06
N ARG A 73 6.88 -16.70 -21.22
CA ARG A 73 6.13 -16.74 -22.48
C ARG A 73 5.13 -15.58 -22.51
N ALA A 74 5.29 -14.66 -23.45
CA ALA A 74 4.30 -13.62 -23.74
C ALA A 74 2.93 -14.26 -24.04
N LEU A 75 1.87 -13.74 -23.40
CA LEU A 75 0.50 -14.19 -23.63
C LEU A 75 -0.16 -13.31 -24.69
N GLY A 76 -0.76 -13.94 -25.71
CA GLY A 76 -1.59 -13.26 -26.69
C GLY A 76 -3.04 -13.15 -26.25
N ALA A 77 -3.87 -12.48 -27.06
CA ALA A 77 -5.29 -12.25 -26.76
C ALA A 77 -6.14 -13.52 -26.59
N ASN A 78 -5.65 -14.69 -27.05
CA ASN A 78 -6.33 -15.98 -26.88
C ASN A 78 -5.84 -16.78 -25.67
N ASP A 79 -4.81 -16.32 -24.96
CA ASP A 79 -4.21 -17.01 -23.81
C ASP A 79 -4.86 -16.61 -22.47
N TYR A 80 -5.67 -15.54 -22.47
CA TYR A 80 -6.39 -15.05 -21.29
C TYR A 80 -7.72 -14.40 -21.71
N VAL A 81 -8.63 -14.29 -20.76
CA VAL A 81 -9.94 -13.64 -20.94
C VAL A 81 -10.06 -12.51 -19.93
N ILE A 82 -10.46 -11.32 -20.40
CA ILE A 82 -10.85 -10.20 -19.54
C ILE A 82 -12.36 -10.02 -19.64
N GLU A 83 -13.06 -10.14 -18.51
CA GLU A 83 -14.50 -9.96 -18.38
C GLU A 83 -14.79 -9.00 -17.22
N GLY A 84 -15.19 -7.77 -17.54
CA GLY A 84 -15.35 -6.72 -16.54
C GLY A 84 -14.03 -6.45 -15.81
N GLU A 85 -14.05 -6.55 -14.48
CA GLU A 85 -12.86 -6.37 -13.62
C GLU A 85 -12.09 -7.67 -13.34
N SER A 86 -12.31 -8.73 -14.13
CA SER A 86 -11.66 -10.03 -13.95
C SER A 86 -10.77 -10.37 -15.13
N LEU A 87 -9.54 -10.81 -14.86
CA LEU A 87 -8.65 -11.43 -15.83
C LEU A 87 -8.44 -12.89 -15.45
N THR A 88 -8.68 -13.80 -16.40
CA THR A 88 -8.52 -15.25 -16.21
C THR A 88 -7.50 -15.81 -17.19
N ILE A 89 -6.48 -16.50 -16.68
CA ILE A 89 -5.51 -17.28 -17.45
C ILE A 89 -5.82 -18.76 -17.23
N SER A 90 -6.25 -19.46 -18.28
CA SER A 90 -6.69 -20.85 -18.15
C SER A 90 -5.55 -21.84 -18.01
N GLY A 91 -5.72 -22.84 -17.14
CA GLY A 91 -4.86 -24.03 -17.11
C GLY A 91 -3.38 -23.75 -16.80
N ALA A 92 -3.08 -22.73 -16.01
CA ALA A 92 -1.73 -22.42 -15.58
C ALA A 92 -1.11 -23.59 -14.79
N PRO A 93 0.18 -23.91 -15.00
CA PRO A 93 0.85 -25.02 -14.33
C PRO A 93 1.04 -24.77 -12.83
N ARG A 94 1.23 -25.86 -12.07
CA ARG A 94 1.35 -25.88 -10.61
C ARG A 94 2.28 -24.83 -10.00
N ARG A 95 3.36 -24.49 -10.70
CA ARG A 95 4.23 -23.34 -10.41
C ARG A 95 4.19 -22.42 -11.62
N SER A 96 3.91 -21.15 -11.38
CA SER A 96 3.75 -20.16 -12.43
C SER A 96 4.32 -18.82 -11.99
N VAL A 97 5.12 -18.18 -12.84
CA VAL A 97 5.55 -16.79 -12.67
C VAL A 97 4.77 -15.94 -13.66
N LEU A 98 3.94 -15.04 -13.15
CA LEU A 98 3.15 -14.11 -13.96
C LEU A 98 3.81 -12.74 -13.90
N LYS A 99 4.07 -12.14 -15.07
CA LYS A 99 4.56 -10.76 -15.18
C LYS A 99 3.54 -9.92 -15.93
N THR A 100 3.22 -8.75 -15.40
CA THR A 100 2.32 -7.78 -16.02
C THR A 100 2.95 -6.39 -16.02
N GLU A 101 2.74 -5.63 -17.09
CA GLU A 101 3.01 -4.19 -17.14
C GLU A 101 1.71 -3.46 -17.47
N VAL A 102 1.30 -2.52 -16.63
CA VAL A 102 0.13 -1.66 -16.82
C VAL A 102 0.52 -0.19 -16.76
N LYS A 103 -0.28 0.67 -17.38
CA LYS A 103 -0.29 2.10 -17.08
C LYS A 103 -1.57 2.46 -16.33
N ILE A 104 -1.42 3.39 -15.39
CA ILE A 104 -2.50 3.97 -14.59
C ILE A 104 -2.38 5.50 -14.60
N HIS A 105 -3.47 6.20 -14.27
CA HIS A 105 -3.59 7.65 -14.41
C HIS A 105 -3.96 8.36 -13.09
N PRO A 106 -3.00 8.53 -12.15
CA PRO A 106 -3.28 9.05 -10.81
C PRO A 106 -3.94 10.43 -10.78
N ALA A 107 -3.53 11.35 -11.67
CA ALA A 107 -4.10 12.71 -11.74
C ALA A 107 -5.62 12.72 -12.05
N SER A 108 -6.09 11.73 -12.80
CA SER A 108 -7.50 11.62 -13.19
C SER A 108 -8.34 10.82 -12.17
N ASN A 109 -7.70 10.22 -11.16
CA ASN A 109 -8.34 9.33 -10.21
C ASN A 109 -9.03 10.10 -9.07
N SER A 110 -10.19 10.68 -9.38
CA SER A 110 -11.03 11.39 -8.41
C SER A 110 -11.78 10.50 -7.41
N ALA A 111 -11.66 9.16 -7.53
CA ALA A 111 -12.28 8.24 -6.58
C ALA A 111 -11.49 8.10 -5.27
N LEU A 112 -10.21 8.50 -5.27
CA LEU A 112 -9.27 8.36 -4.14
C LEU A 112 -9.12 6.90 -3.66
N GLU A 113 -9.08 5.97 -4.60
CA GLU A 113 -8.86 4.53 -4.40
C GLU A 113 -7.81 4.03 -5.41
N GLY A 114 -6.90 3.14 -4.99
CA GLY A 114 -5.69 2.84 -5.76
C GLY A 114 -4.65 3.93 -5.58
N LEU A 115 -3.88 4.27 -6.62
CA LEU A 115 -2.92 5.38 -6.63
C LEU A 115 -3.59 6.64 -7.17
N TYR A 116 -3.47 7.76 -6.46
CA TYR A 116 -4.06 9.04 -6.85
C TYR A 116 -3.22 10.24 -6.40
N LEU A 117 -3.53 11.40 -6.95
CA LEU A 117 -2.94 12.69 -6.57
C LEU A 117 -3.76 13.34 -5.44
N SER A 118 -3.08 13.74 -4.37
CA SER A 118 -3.62 14.57 -3.29
C SER A 118 -2.73 15.80 -3.13
N GLY A 119 -3.31 16.98 -3.34
CA GLY A 119 -2.53 18.21 -3.51
C GLY A 119 -1.42 18.03 -4.55
N GLU A 120 -0.17 18.12 -4.09
CA GLU A 120 1.04 18.04 -4.92
C GLU A 120 1.79 16.69 -4.80
N PHE A 121 1.26 15.71 -4.05
CA PHE A 121 1.91 14.41 -3.86
C PHE A 121 0.98 13.23 -4.18
N LEU A 122 1.60 12.09 -4.50
CA LEU A 122 0.91 10.86 -4.83
C LEU A 122 0.84 9.95 -3.61
N LEU A 123 -0.33 9.37 -3.38
CA LEU A 123 -0.52 8.39 -2.31
C LEU A 123 -1.53 7.31 -2.71
N THR A 124 -1.58 6.23 -1.95
CA THR A 124 -2.49 5.12 -2.20
C THR A 124 -3.55 4.93 -1.12
N GLN A 125 -4.73 4.46 -1.52
CA GLN A 125 -5.72 3.85 -0.64
C GLN A 125 -6.17 2.51 -1.22
N CYS A 126 -5.85 1.41 -0.53
CA CYS A 126 -6.08 0.06 -1.05
C CYS A 126 -7.24 -0.67 -0.36
N GLU A 127 -7.66 -0.27 0.84
CA GLU A 127 -8.82 -0.88 1.49
C GLU A 127 -10.15 -0.33 0.92
N PRO A 128 -11.14 -1.20 0.64
CA PRO A 128 -11.07 -2.68 0.73
C PRO A 128 -10.55 -3.36 -0.53
N GLN A 129 -10.68 -2.72 -1.69
CA GLN A 129 -10.45 -3.32 -3.01
C GLN A 129 -9.79 -2.35 -3.98
N GLY A 130 -9.00 -1.41 -3.46
CA GLY A 130 -8.31 -0.37 -4.25
C GLY A 130 -7.04 -0.87 -4.94
N PHE A 131 -6.41 -1.96 -4.46
CA PHE A 131 -5.16 -2.45 -5.06
C PHE A 131 -5.34 -2.92 -6.51
N ARG A 132 -6.53 -3.42 -6.88
CA ARG A 132 -6.87 -3.77 -8.27
C ARG A 132 -6.86 -2.58 -9.23
N LYS A 133 -6.85 -1.34 -8.74
CA LYS A 133 -6.70 -0.12 -9.54
C LYS A 133 -5.24 0.26 -9.77
N ILE A 134 -4.30 -0.56 -9.27
CA ILE A 134 -2.86 -0.36 -9.39
C ILE A 134 -2.25 -1.41 -10.34
N THR A 135 -2.60 -2.68 -10.17
CA THR A 135 -2.17 -3.79 -11.03
C THR A 135 -3.15 -4.95 -10.96
N TRP A 136 -2.99 -5.95 -11.83
CA TRP A 136 -3.76 -7.19 -11.77
C TRP A 136 -3.32 -8.03 -10.56
N PHE A 137 -4.25 -8.33 -9.65
CA PHE A 137 -3.95 -9.11 -8.44
C PHE A 137 -5.18 -9.88 -7.95
N PRO A 138 -5.06 -11.05 -7.29
CA PRO A 138 -6.18 -11.66 -6.57
C PRO A 138 -6.53 -10.85 -5.32
N ASP A 139 -7.25 -9.74 -5.53
CA ASP A 139 -7.47 -8.68 -4.56
C ASP A 139 -8.53 -9.04 -3.51
N ARG A 140 -8.10 -9.89 -2.57
CA ARG A 140 -8.88 -10.44 -1.46
C ARG A 140 -7.97 -10.71 -0.25
N PRO A 141 -8.47 -10.53 0.99
CA PRO A 141 -7.60 -10.47 2.18
C PRO A 141 -7.03 -11.82 2.62
N ASP A 142 -7.59 -12.95 2.19
CA ASP A 142 -7.03 -14.28 2.47
C ASP A 142 -5.90 -14.70 1.50
N VAL A 143 -5.52 -13.81 0.58
CA VAL A 143 -4.28 -13.93 -0.21
C VAL A 143 -3.23 -13.02 0.40
N MET A 144 -2.38 -13.60 1.24
CA MET A 144 -1.24 -12.92 1.86
C MET A 144 0.04 -13.25 1.07
N THR A 145 0.85 -12.23 0.79
CA THR A 145 2.15 -12.37 0.12
C THR A 145 3.17 -11.41 0.73
N THR A 146 4.45 -11.72 0.57
CA THR A 146 5.52 -10.75 0.83
C THR A 146 5.65 -9.78 -0.35
N TYR A 147 6.12 -8.57 -0.06
CA TYR A 147 6.21 -7.48 -1.04
C TYR A 147 7.64 -6.96 -1.13
N SER A 148 8.10 -6.82 -2.36
CA SER A 148 9.25 -5.99 -2.70
C SER A 148 8.78 -4.88 -3.64
N VAL A 149 9.14 -3.65 -3.34
CA VAL A 149 8.61 -2.48 -4.02
C VAL A 149 9.75 -1.55 -4.40
N THR A 150 9.94 -1.35 -5.68
CA THR A 150 10.89 -0.36 -6.22
C THR A 150 10.10 0.82 -6.76
N LEU A 151 10.39 2.00 -6.24
CA LEU A 151 9.79 3.26 -6.65
C LEU A 151 10.83 4.09 -7.38
N ALA A 152 10.52 4.57 -8.58
CA ALA A 152 11.40 5.45 -9.35
C ALA A 152 10.63 6.68 -9.84
N ALA A 153 11.19 7.88 -9.66
CA ALA A 153 10.51 9.14 -9.95
C ALA A 153 11.51 10.24 -10.37
N ASP A 154 10.99 11.38 -10.84
CA ASP A 154 11.79 12.61 -10.93
C ASP A 154 12.17 13.09 -9.53
N LYS A 155 13.47 13.32 -9.29
CA LYS A 155 13.98 13.63 -7.94
C LYS A 155 13.59 15.03 -7.48
N SER A 156 13.34 15.96 -8.40
CA SER A 156 12.97 17.33 -8.06
C SER A 156 11.49 17.46 -7.70
N GLY A 157 10.62 16.71 -8.37
CA GLY A 157 9.19 16.66 -8.05
C GLY A 157 8.85 15.69 -6.91
N PHE A 158 9.60 14.61 -6.74
CA PHE A 158 9.31 13.55 -5.77
C PHE A 158 10.54 13.15 -4.95
N PRO A 159 11.16 14.06 -4.18
CA PRO A 159 12.37 13.74 -3.42
C PRO A 159 12.17 12.67 -2.33
N VAL A 160 10.92 12.47 -1.86
CA VAL A 160 10.56 11.43 -0.87
C VAL A 160 9.76 10.32 -1.56
N LEU A 161 10.25 9.08 -1.48
CA LEU A 161 9.61 7.86 -2.00
C LEU A 161 9.48 6.80 -0.91
N LEU A 162 8.26 6.47 -0.49
CA LEU A 162 7.95 5.57 0.63
C LEU A 162 7.07 4.40 0.19
N SER A 163 7.34 3.23 0.75
CA SER A 163 6.43 2.08 0.72
C SER A 163 6.57 1.28 2.03
N ASN A 164 5.85 0.17 2.13
CA ASN A 164 5.84 -0.70 3.32
C ASN A 164 7.20 -1.35 3.57
N GLY A 165 7.44 -1.76 4.81
CA GLY A 165 8.64 -2.47 5.24
C GLY A 165 9.85 -1.55 5.44
N ASN A 166 11.02 -2.07 5.09
CA ASN A 166 12.31 -1.42 5.30
C ASN A 166 12.93 -0.98 3.96
N ARG A 167 13.59 0.18 3.95
CA ARG A 167 14.40 0.61 2.81
C ARG A 167 15.66 -0.26 2.73
N VAL A 168 15.80 -1.03 1.66
CA VAL A 168 16.92 -1.95 1.46
C VAL A 168 17.96 -1.42 0.47
N ASP A 169 17.56 -0.56 -0.47
CA ASP A 169 18.48 0.03 -1.44
C ASP A 169 17.92 1.34 -2.01
N ALA A 170 18.77 2.15 -2.62
CA ALA A 170 18.39 3.37 -3.34
C ALA A 170 19.54 3.86 -4.23
N GLY A 171 19.20 4.63 -5.26
CA GLY A 171 20.20 5.25 -6.11
C GLY A 171 19.66 6.36 -7.00
N ASP A 172 20.57 7.02 -7.70
CA ASP A 172 20.24 7.97 -8.75
C ASP A 172 20.11 7.25 -10.10
N LEU A 173 19.28 7.79 -10.98
CA LEU A 173 19.13 7.37 -12.37
C LEU A 173 19.51 8.54 -13.30
N ASP A 174 19.72 8.23 -14.57
CA ASP A 174 19.92 9.25 -15.59
C ASP A 174 18.73 10.21 -15.68
N GLY A 175 18.99 11.43 -16.15
CA GLY A 175 17.95 12.43 -16.39
C GLY A 175 17.35 13.07 -15.14
N GLY A 176 18.08 13.09 -14.01
CA GLY A 176 17.64 13.74 -12.77
C GLY A 176 16.63 12.93 -11.96
N ARG A 177 16.49 11.64 -12.28
CA ARG A 177 15.60 10.71 -11.59
C ARG A 177 16.34 9.98 -10.47
N HIS A 178 15.59 9.35 -9.59
CA HIS A 178 16.13 8.47 -8.54
C HIS A 178 15.18 7.31 -8.27
N TRP A 179 15.63 6.36 -7.45
CA TRP A 179 14.83 5.24 -7.02
C TRP A 179 15.11 4.81 -5.58
N VAL A 180 14.13 4.16 -4.96
CA VAL A 180 14.23 3.54 -3.63
C VAL A 180 13.56 2.17 -3.68
N ARG A 181 14.20 1.16 -3.10
CA ARG A 181 13.64 -0.19 -2.93
C ARG A 181 13.30 -0.47 -1.48
N TRP A 182 12.12 -1.01 -1.29
CA TRP A 182 11.51 -1.36 -0.02
C TRP A 182 11.20 -2.85 0.03
N GLU A 183 11.47 -3.50 1.16
CA GLU A 183 11.12 -4.90 1.39
C GLU A 183 10.34 -5.04 2.69
N ASP A 184 9.16 -5.66 2.59
CA ASP A 184 8.34 -6.04 3.73
C ASP A 184 8.39 -7.56 3.92
N PRO A 185 9.07 -8.04 5.00
CA PRO A 185 9.25 -9.46 5.23
C PRO A 185 7.98 -10.16 5.71
N PHE A 186 6.94 -9.42 6.12
CA PHE A 186 5.71 -10.00 6.65
C PHE A 186 4.68 -10.21 5.53
N PRO A 187 4.19 -11.45 5.34
CA PRO A 187 3.09 -11.69 4.41
C PRO A 187 1.86 -10.88 4.80
N LYS A 188 1.37 -10.04 3.89
CA LYS A 188 0.19 -9.20 4.11
C LYS A 188 -0.78 -9.25 2.93
N PRO A 189 -2.07 -8.98 3.15
CA PRO A 189 -3.03 -8.79 2.08
C PRO A 189 -2.79 -7.47 1.31
N SER A 190 -3.31 -7.41 0.08
CA SER A 190 -3.16 -6.26 -0.82
C SER A 190 -3.72 -4.95 -0.29
N TYR A 191 -4.73 -4.99 0.58
CA TYR A 191 -5.33 -3.77 1.13
C TYR A 191 -4.37 -3.01 2.07
N LEU A 192 -3.35 -3.68 2.63
CA LEU A 192 -2.33 -3.06 3.49
C LEU A 192 -1.12 -2.52 2.70
N PHE A 193 -1.14 -2.62 1.37
CA PHE A 193 -0.11 -1.98 0.54
C PHE A 193 -0.23 -0.45 0.62
N ALA A 194 0.91 0.23 0.72
CA ALA A 194 1.00 1.67 0.58
C ALA A 194 2.19 2.12 -0.28
N LEU A 195 1.98 3.25 -0.97
CA LEU A 195 2.99 4.02 -1.66
C LEU A 195 2.71 5.50 -1.42
N VAL A 196 3.74 6.27 -1.06
CA VAL A 196 3.70 7.73 -1.03
C VAL A 196 4.90 8.29 -1.78
N ALA A 197 4.67 9.29 -2.65
CA ALA A 197 5.71 9.98 -3.39
C ALA A 197 5.42 11.49 -3.45
N GLY A 198 6.34 12.32 -2.95
CA GLY A 198 6.13 13.78 -2.91
C GLY A 198 7.31 14.56 -2.35
N ASP A 199 7.17 15.88 -2.31
CA ASP A 199 8.04 16.77 -1.53
C ASP A 199 7.39 17.00 -0.16
N LEU A 200 7.87 16.28 0.85
CA LEU A 200 7.30 16.25 2.19
C LEU A 200 8.37 16.55 3.22
N ALA A 201 8.03 17.40 4.18
CA ALA A 201 8.83 17.67 5.35
C ALA A 201 8.81 16.48 6.30
N LEU A 202 9.89 16.30 7.06
CA LEU A 202 10.07 15.19 7.98
C LEU A 202 10.18 15.69 9.42
N VAL A 203 9.35 15.14 10.29
CA VAL A 203 9.51 15.17 11.75
C VAL A 203 9.89 13.77 12.22
N GLU A 204 11.00 13.64 12.93
CA GLU A 204 11.53 12.34 13.36
C GLU A 204 11.77 12.25 14.87
N ASP A 205 11.56 11.05 15.40
CA ASP A 205 11.93 10.66 16.76
C ASP A 205 12.26 9.14 16.75
N ARG A 206 12.42 8.54 17.92
CA ARG A 206 12.70 7.11 18.09
C ARG A 206 11.96 6.52 19.28
N PHE A 207 11.73 5.23 19.21
CA PHE A 207 11.23 4.42 20.31
C PHE A 207 12.10 3.19 20.52
N THR A 208 12.49 2.91 21.75
CA THR A 208 13.19 1.67 22.11
C THR A 208 12.17 0.68 22.65
N THR A 209 11.97 -0.44 21.97
CA THR A 209 11.10 -1.51 22.47
C THR A 209 11.67 -2.10 23.75
N ARG A 210 10.84 -2.74 24.58
CA ARG A 210 11.32 -3.42 25.80
C ARG A 210 12.39 -4.50 25.56
N SER A 211 12.48 -5.08 24.36
CA SER A 211 13.55 -6.03 23.99
C SER A 211 14.85 -5.33 23.54
N GLY A 212 14.82 -4.00 23.40
CA GLY A 212 15.96 -3.17 23.02
C GLY A 212 16.06 -2.87 21.53
N ARG A 213 15.01 -3.12 20.73
CA ARG A 213 14.99 -2.69 19.32
C ARG A 213 14.79 -1.17 19.27
N GLU A 214 15.66 -0.48 18.54
CA GLU A 214 15.46 0.92 18.18
C GLU A 214 14.55 0.99 16.95
N VAL A 215 13.40 1.65 17.09
CA VAL A 215 12.44 1.92 16.02
C VAL A 215 12.52 3.39 15.65
N ALA A 216 12.81 3.69 14.39
CA ALA A 216 12.74 5.05 13.87
C ALA A 216 11.28 5.46 13.66
N LEU A 217 10.86 6.60 14.21
CA LEU A 217 9.52 7.13 14.04
C LEU A 217 9.59 8.35 13.13
N ARG A 218 8.76 8.39 12.09
CA ARG A 218 8.78 9.45 11.08
C ARG A 218 7.37 9.89 10.72
N ILE A 219 7.12 11.18 10.82
CA ILE A 219 5.88 11.82 10.37
C ILE A 219 6.25 12.71 9.18
N TYR A 220 5.60 12.45 8.04
CA TYR A 220 5.72 13.27 6.84
C TYR A 220 4.48 14.14 6.65
N VAL A 221 4.72 15.42 6.39
CA VAL A 221 3.68 16.44 6.21
C VAL A 221 4.12 17.45 5.15
N GLU A 222 3.20 18.26 4.66
CA GLU A 222 3.56 19.48 3.92
C GLU A 222 4.36 20.44 4.82
N GLU A 223 5.35 21.14 4.25
CA GLU A 223 6.33 21.99 4.97
C GLU A 223 5.69 22.96 5.97
N GLU A 224 4.56 23.56 5.60
CA GLU A 224 3.83 24.52 6.44
C GLU A 224 3.22 23.94 7.72
N ASN A 225 3.20 22.60 7.85
CA ASN A 225 2.57 21.87 8.96
C ASN A 225 3.58 21.22 9.91
N ILE A 226 4.89 21.41 9.70
CA ILE A 226 5.96 20.77 10.49
C ILE A 226 5.83 21.07 12.00
N ASP A 227 5.35 22.26 12.35
CA ASP A 227 5.19 22.72 13.74
C ASP A 227 3.94 22.17 14.45
N ARG A 228 3.17 21.30 13.81
CA ARG A 228 1.90 20.75 14.32
C ARG A 228 1.94 19.26 14.63
N CYS A 229 3.09 18.60 14.46
CA CYS A 229 3.20 17.13 14.54
C CYS A 229 3.54 16.60 15.95
N GLY A 230 3.86 17.48 16.91
CA GLY A 230 4.40 17.08 18.21
C GLY A 230 3.47 16.14 18.99
N HIS A 231 2.17 16.44 19.03
CA HIS A 231 1.20 15.61 19.74
C HIS A 231 0.98 14.25 19.08
N ALA A 232 1.02 14.17 17.75
CA ALA A 232 0.92 12.90 17.03
C ALA A 232 2.14 12.00 17.30
N MET A 233 3.36 12.57 17.36
CA MET A 233 4.57 11.81 17.71
C MET A 233 4.48 11.26 19.14
N GLU A 234 4.08 12.09 20.10
CA GLU A 234 3.88 11.65 21.49
C GLU A 234 2.80 10.57 21.59
N SER A 235 1.69 10.73 20.85
CA SER A 235 0.61 9.74 20.80
C SER A 235 1.08 8.39 20.26
N LEU A 236 1.92 8.37 19.23
CA LEU A 236 2.50 7.15 18.68
C LEU A 236 3.39 6.45 19.71
N ILE A 237 4.28 7.19 20.37
CA ILE A 237 5.14 6.67 21.44
C ILE A 237 4.30 6.11 22.60
N ASN A 238 3.22 6.79 22.97
CA ASN A 238 2.30 6.35 24.01
C ASN A 238 1.57 5.06 23.59
N ALA A 239 1.11 4.95 22.35
CA ALA A 239 0.48 3.75 21.82
C ALA A 239 1.42 2.54 21.83
N MET A 240 2.67 2.73 21.36
CA MET A 240 3.71 1.71 21.40
C MET A 240 3.96 1.20 22.83
N ARG A 241 4.18 2.13 23.76
CA ARG A 241 4.42 1.80 25.17
C ARG A 241 3.21 1.09 25.80
N TRP A 242 2.01 1.58 25.52
CA TRP A 242 0.79 1.03 26.08
C TRP A 242 0.55 -0.40 25.61
N ASP A 243 0.79 -0.71 24.33
CA ASP A 243 0.61 -2.06 23.79
C ASP A 243 1.64 -3.05 24.37
N GLU A 244 2.89 -2.59 24.60
CA GLU A 244 3.89 -3.36 25.34
C GLU A 244 3.48 -3.64 26.78
N ASP A 245 3.03 -2.61 27.51
CA ASP A 245 2.66 -2.70 28.92
C ASP A 245 1.37 -3.50 29.14
N ARG A 246 0.38 -3.33 28.25
CA ARG A 246 -0.97 -3.87 28.41
C ARG A 246 -1.13 -5.24 27.77
N PHE A 247 -0.61 -5.41 26.56
CA PHE A 247 -0.82 -6.60 25.74
C PHE A 247 0.45 -7.40 25.48
N ASN A 248 1.61 -6.92 25.94
CA ASN A 248 2.88 -7.61 25.78
C ASN A 248 3.29 -7.74 24.29
N LEU A 249 2.91 -6.76 23.48
CA LEU A 249 3.14 -6.70 22.03
C LEU A 249 4.16 -5.61 21.69
N GLU A 250 5.26 -6.00 21.05
CA GLU A 250 6.28 -5.06 20.55
C GLU A 250 6.08 -4.79 19.06
N TYR A 251 6.55 -3.64 18.58
CA TYR A 251 6.62 -3.38 17.15
C TYR A 251 7.65 -4.28 16.45
N ASP A 252 7.34 -4.70 15.22
CA ASP A 252 8.01 -5.80 14.52
C ASP A 252 8.91 -5.37 13.34
N LEU A 253 9.00 -4.06 13.06
CA LEU A 253 9.85 -3.47 12.02
C LEU A 253 10.81 -2.42 12.60
N ASP A 254 11.75 -1.94 11.78
CA ASP A 254 12.80 -1.00 12.20
C ASP A 254 12.39 0.47 12.04
N ILE A 255 11.29 0.72 11.33
CA ILE A 255 10.79 2.05 11.03
C ILE A 255 9.27 2.09 10.99
N TYR A 256 8.69 3.15 11.54
CA TYR A 256 7.26 3.45 11.50
C TYR A 256 7.05 4.81 10.84
N HIS A 257 6.35 4.83 9.71
CA HIS A 257 5.99 6.07 9.03
C HIS A 257 4.52 6.42 9.22
N ILE A 258 4.26 7.71 9.39
CA ILE A 258 2.95 8.34 9.28
C ILE A 258 3.05 9.38 8.17
N VAL A 259 2.06 9.44 7.29
CA VAL A 259 1.91 10.50 6.29
C VAL A 259 0.57 11.20 6.52
N ALA A 260 0.59 12.52 6.69
CA ALA A 260 -0.63 13.31 6.81
C ALA A 260 -1.03 13.90 5.45
N THR A 261 -2.31 13.81 5.09
CA THR A 261 -2.86 14.39 3.87
C THR A 261 -4.22 15.04 4.12
N ASN A 262 -4.54 16.07 3.33
CA ASN A 262 -5.84 16.73 3.38
C ASN A 262 -6.92 15.97 2.56
N ASP A 263 -6.53 15.25 1.50
CA ASP A 263 -7.47 14.52 0.64
C ASP A 263 -7.47 13.02 0.96
N PHE A 264 -8.18 12.67 2.03
CA PHE A 264 -8.37 11.28 2.44
C PHE A 264 -9.83 11.01 2.76
N ASN A 265 -10.43 10.04 2.06
CA ASN A 265 -11.84 9.66 2.25
C ASN A 265 -12.12 9.10 3.65
N MET A 266 -11.11 8.47 4.26
CA MET A 266 -11.18 7.85 5.59
C MET A 266 -10.52 8.75 6.65
N GLY A 267 -10.61 8.34 7.92
CA GLY A 267 -9.90 9.02 9.01
C GLY A 267 -8.39 8.78 8.93
N ALA A 268 -8.01 7.51 8.84
CA ALA A 268 -6.65 7.04 8.63
C ALA A 268 -6.69 5.60 8.09
N MET A 269 -5.53 5.03 7.82
CA MET A 269 -5.36 3.69 7.27
C MET A 269 -4.08 3.04 7.82
N GLU A 270 -4.19 1.79 8.24
CA GLU A 270 -3.18 1.02 8.96
C GLU A 270 -2.11 0.37 8.07
N ASN A 271 -1.82 0.90 6.87
CA ASN A 271 -0.91 0.23 5.94
C ASN A 271 0.42 -0.09 6.65
N LYS A 272 0.89 -1.34 6.52
CA LYS A 272 1.99 -1.88 7.34
C LYS A 272 3.24 -0.98 7.25
N SER A 273 3.69 -0.44 8.39
CA SER A 273 4.77 0.54 8.55
C SER A 273 4.68 1.88 7.83
N LEU A 274 3.58 2.16 7.12
CA LEU A 274 3.36 3.40 6.39
C LEU A 274 1.90 3.81 6.50
N ASN A 275 1.48 4.19 7.70
CA ASN A 275 0.10 4.61 7.89
C ASN A 275 -0.14 5.96 7.20
N ILE A 276 -1.33 6.12 6.63
CA ILE A 276 -1.75 7.34 5.96
C ILE A 276 -2.96 7.91 6.71
N PHE A 277 -2.87 9.17 7.09
CA PHE A 277 -3.85 9.83 7.94
C PHE A 277 -4.44 11.05 7.24
N ASN A 278 -5.72 11.31 7.49
CA ASN A 278 -6.26 12.64 7.30
C ASN A 278 -5.57 13.60 8.27
N SER A 279 -5.10 14.75 7.77
CA SER A 279 -4.38 15.78 8.54
C SER A 279 -5.09 16.19 9.83
N LYS A 280 -6.43 16.13 9.87
CA LYS A 280 -7.22 16.40 11.08
C LYS A 280 -6.81 15.54 12.27
N TYR A 281 -6.35 14.31 12.03
CA TYR A 281 -5.95 13.34 13.06
C TYR A 281 -4.44 13.27 13.26
N VAL A 282 -3.69 14.25 12.77
CA VAL A 282 -2.24 14.36 12.99
C VAL A 282 -1.84 15.76 13.49
N LEU A 283 -2.42 16.81 12.92
CA LEU A 283 -1.94 18.18 13.11
C LEU A 283 -2.67 18.90 14.25
N ALA A 284 -1.92 19.32 15.26
CA ALA A 284 -2.45 20.15 16.36
C ALA A 284 -1.46 21.21 16.84
N ARG A 285 -2.01 22.39 17.18
CA ARG A 285 -1.33 23.42 17.97
C ARG A 285 -2.27 23.98 19.04
N PRO A 286 -1.77 24.42 20.21
CA PRO A 286 -2.62 24.90 21.30
C PRO A 286 -3.47 26.13 20.95
N ASP A 287 -3.06 26.93 19.97
CA ASP A 287 -3.78 28.12 19.52
C ASP A 287 -4.84 27.84 18.44
N THR A 288 -4.85 26.65 17.85
CA THR A 288 -5.78 26.28 16.76
C THR A 288 -6.61 25.03 17.03
N ALA A 289 -6.16 24.13 17.91
CA ALA A 289 -6.79 22.84 18.20
C ALA A 289 -7.42 22.84 19.61
N THR A 290 -8.56 22.19 19.73
CA THR A 290 -9.30 22.03 20.99
C THR A 290 -8.87 20.76 21.73
N ASP A 291 -9.19 20.65 23.03
CA ASP A 291 -8.94 19.43 23.81
C ASP A 291 -9.51 18.16 23.14
N ALA A 292 -10.67 18.29 22.47
CA ALA A 292 -11.29 17.19 21.74
C ALA A 292 -10.46 16.77 20.51
N ASP A 293 -9.78 17.71 19.84
CA ASP A 293 -8.90 17.40 18.72
C ASP A 293 -7.66 16.65 19.20
N TYR A 294 -7.04 17.05 20.32
CA TYR A 294 -5.93 16.33 20.93
C TYR A 294 -6.32 14.88 21.30
N GLN A 295 -7.49 14.68 21.91
CA GLN A 295 -8.00 13.34 22.21
C GLN A 295 -8.31 12.53 20.94
N GLY A 296 -8.82 13.19 19.90
CA GLY A 296 -9.07 12.57 18.60
C GLY A 296 -7.79 12.07 17.94
N ILE A 297 -6.73 12.89 17.93
CA ILE A 297 -5.42 12.52 17.41
C ILE A 297 -4.86 11.31 18.19
N GLU A 298 -4.85 11.37 19.53
CA GLU A 298 -4.37 10.25 20.35
C GLU A 298 -5.15 8.95 20.07
N GLY A 299 -6.48 9.05 20.00
CA GLY A 299 -7.35 7.92 19.73
C GLY A 299 -7.14 7.28 18.35
N VAL A 300 -6.98 8.08 17.30
CA VAL A 300 -6.79 7.56 15.92
C VAL A 300 -5.36 7.07 15.71
N ILE A 301 -4.33 7.79 16.19
CA ILE A 301 -2.93 7.32 16.13
C ILE A 301 -2.80 5.98 16.86
N GLY A 302 -3.40 5.87 18.05
CA GLY A 302 -3.45 4.61 18.78
C GLY A 302 -4.21 3.52 18.00
N HIS A 303 -5.35 3.83 17.39
CA HIS A 303 -6.12 2.89 16.59
C HIS A 303 -5.30 2.26 15.47
N GLU A 304 -4.66 3.08 14.63
CA GLU A 304 -3.88 2.58 13.49
C GLU A 304 -2.63 1.81 13.93
N TYR A 305 -1.98 2.23 15.03
CA TYR A 305 -0.85 1.49 15.59
C TYR A 305 -1.25 0.08 16.05
N LEU A 306 -2.39 -0.05 16.74
CA LEU A 306 -2.84 -1.33 17.30
C LEU A 306 -3.23 -2.35 16.21
N HIS A 307 -3.66 -1.89 15.04
CA HIS A 307 -3.86 -2.74 13.86
C HIS A 307 -2.58 -3.43 13.35
N ASN A 308 -1.39 -3.04 13.84
CA ASN A 308 -0.17 -3.78 13.51
C ASN A 308 -0.24 -5.26 13.90
N TRP A 309 -1.04 -5.58 14.93
CA TRP A 309 -1.20 -6.92 15.48
C TRP A 309 -2.59 -7.55 15.28
N THR A 310 -3.67 -6.75 15.37
CA THR A 310 -5.07 -7.23 15.30
C THR A 310 -5.77 -6.86 14.01
#